data_AF-A0A094KG47-F1
#
_entry.id   AF-A0A094KG47-F1
#
_cell.length_a   1.000
_cell.length_b   1.000
_cell.length_c   1.000
_cell.angle_alpha   90.00
_cell.angle_beta   90.00
_cell.angle_gamma   90.00
#
_symmetry.space_group_name_H-M   'P 1'
#
loop_
_entity.id
_entity.type
_entity.pdbx_description
1 polymer ?
#
loop_
_entity_poly.entity_id
_entity_poly.type
_entity_poly.pdbx_seq_one_letter_code
_entity_poly.pdbx_strand_id
1 'polypeptide(L)'
;LADPFFGQRYVHVLGRRKLYHTVQYTGGAAELDFFVEGLRFPDDTFSGLVSIHVSLLETLAEGIPRTPVFTDTVVFRVAPWIMTPNTLAPVNVFVCSVKDNYLFIKEIKNLVNKAGCELKLCFGYINRGDRWMQDEIEFGYTHAPHKSFPVVLDSPQNGGLEQCPIKELLGPDFGYVSREPLFEAITSLDSFGNLEVSPPVTVAGKEYPLGRILIGSSFPTSAGRRMTRVVRDFLYAQQVQAPIELYSDWLSVGHVDEFVTFVPTSDTKRFRMLMASPVACYRLFREKQKEGQGEATMFKGRYSGTDTKRVTINKVLSNDILAQQNQYVQRCIDWNRDILKKELGLMEEDIIDLPALFKLDKQGKAMPYFPNMVTMIILAKDLGIPKPFGPMVGGECCLE
;
A
#
# COMPACT_ATOMS: atom_id res chain seq x y z
N LEU A 1 -35.43 38.69 6.65
CA LEU A 1 -36.40 37.78 6.00
C LEU A 1 -35.81 37.41 4.65
N ALA A 2 -35.24 36.21 4.53
CA ALA A 2 -34.62 35.74 3.29
C ALA A 2 -35.72 35.24 2.33
N ASP A 3 -35.66 35.69 1.09
CA ASP A 3 -36.54 35.31 -0.01
C ASP A 3 -36.35 33.81 -0.34
N PRO A 4 -37.39 32.96 -0.27
CA PRO A 4 -37.27 31.51 -0.45
C PRO A 4 -36.91 31.06 -1.88
N PHE A 5 -36.83 31.99 -2.86
CA PHE A 5 -36.50 31.67 -4.25
C PHE A 5 -35.02 31.81 -4.63
N PHE A 6 -34.20 32.50 -3.83
CA PHE A 6 -32.77 32.63 -4.07
C PHE A 6 -32.00 31.88 -2.98
N GLY A 7 -31.61 30.64 -3.30
CA GLY A 7 -30.90 29.75 -2.38
C GLY A 7 -29.53 30.29 -1.91
N GLN A 8 -28.93 29.57 -0.96
CA GLN A 8 -27.62 29.89 -0.40
C GLN A 8 -26.56 30.02 -1.52
N ARG A 9 -25.80 31.11 -1.50
CA ARG A 9 -24.81 31.43 -2.55
C ARG A 9 -23.39 31.39 -1.98
N TYR A 10 -22.55 30.55 -2.58
CA TYR A 10 -21.12 30.49 -2.28
C TYR A 10 -20.34 31.29 -3.34
N VAL A 11 -19.43 32.16 -2.90
CA VAL A 11 -18.63 33.02 -3.79
C VAL A 11 -17.15 32.69 -3.61
N HIS A 12 -16.49 32.23 -4.68
CA HIS A 12 -15.04 31.98 -4.66
C HIS A 12 -14.26 33.31 -4.71
N VAL A 13 -13.71 33.71 -3.57
CA VAL A 13 -13.05 35.02 -3.36
C VAL A 13 -11.52 35.00 -3.52
N LEU A 14 -10.86 33.88 -3.19
CA LEU A 14 -9.42 33.69 -3.31
C LEU A 14 -9.12 32.35 -4.00
N GLY A 15 -8.05 32.27 -4.80
CA GLY A 15 -7.62 31.03 -5.46
C GLY A 15 -6.64 31.28 -6.60
N ARG A 16 -6.46 30.30 -7.52
CA ARG A 16 -5.42 30.30 -8.58
C ARG A 16 -5.27 31.59 -9.39
N ARG A 17 -6.36 32.36 -9.56
CA ARG A 17 -6.39 33.62 -10.33
C ARG A 17 -6.88 34.82 -9.52
N LYS A 18 -7.10 34.66 -8.22
CA LYS A 18 -7.63 35.69 -7.30
C LYS A 18 -6.74 35.76 -6.07
N LEU A 19 -5.82 36.70 -6.05
CA LEU A 19 -4.82 36.83 -4.99
C LEU A 19 -5.32 37.68 -3.80
N TYR A 20 -6.34 38.49 -4.01
CA TYR A 20 -6.95 39.32 -2.97
C TYR A 20 -8.45 39.49 -3.21
N HIS A 21 -9.17 39.85 -2.15
CA HIS A 21 -10.58 40.20 -2.20
C HIS A 21 -10.84 41.39 -1.26
N THR A 22 -11.51 42.42 -1.75
CA THR A 22 -11.94 43.55 -0.91
C THR A 22 -13.19 43.13 -0.13
N VAL A 23 -13.05 42.98 1.17
CA VAL A 23 -14.16 42.66 2.07
C VAL A 23 -15.06 43.88 2.24
N GLN A 24 -16.39 43.67 2.18
CA GLN A 24 -17.36 44.74 2.46
C GLN A 24 -17.50 44.93 3.97
N TYR A 25 -17.14 46.11 4.46
CA TYR A 25 -17.30 46.47 5.87
C TYR A 25 -18.74 46.89 6.16
N THR A 26 -19.39 46.26 7.13
CA THR A 26 -20.81 46.47 7.48
C THR A 26 -21.01 47.43 8.66
N GLY A 27 -19.95 47.86 9.34
CA GLY A 27 -20.05 48.67 10.55
C GLY A 27 -20.36 47.86 11.81
N GLY A 28 -20.00 48.39 12.98
CA GLY A 28 -20.29 47.75 14.27
C GLY A 28 -19.56 46.43 14.50
N ALA A 29 -20.14 45.57 15.34
CA ALA A 29 -19.68 44.20 15.53
C ALA A 29 -20.28 43.30 14.43
N ALA A 30 -19.42 42.69 13.61
CA ALA A 30 -19.81 41.84 12.51
C ALA A 30 -18.87 40.63 12.38
N GLU A 31 -19.42 39.51 11.93
CA GLU A 31 -18.69 38.29 11.60
C GLU A 31 -18.94 37.93 10.14
N LEU A 32 -17.91 37.38 9.48
CA LEU A 32 -17.97 36.95 8.09
C LEU A 32 -17.36 35.55 7.99
N ASP A 33 -18.15 34.60 7.52
CA ASP A 33 -17.74 33.20 7.39
C ASP A 33 -17.09 32.94 6.04
N PHE A 34 -15.94 32.26 6.09
CA PHE A 34 -15.22 31.76 4.91
C PHE A 34 -15.02 30.25 5.02
N PHE A 35 -15.19 29.56 3.90
CA PHE A 35 -14.89 28.14 3.77
C PHE A 35 -13.63 27.98 2.92
N VAL A 36 -12.67 27.20 3.41
CA VAL A 36 -11.34 27.06 2.81
C VAL A 36 -11.12 25.60 2.42
N GLU A 37 -10.63 25.37 1.20
CA GLU A 37 -10.29 24.05 0.69
C GLU A 37 -8.80 23.95 0.32
N GLY A 38 -8.18 22.81 0.61
CA GLY A 38 -6.83 22.48 0.16
C GLY A 38 -6.87 21.84 -1.22
N LEU A 39 -6.18 22.43 -2.21
CA LEU A 39 -6.21 21.96 -3.61
C LEU A 39 -5.04 21.03 -3.99
N ARG A 40 -4.10 20.81 -3.07
CA ARG A 40 -2.87 20.05 -3.31
C ARG A 40 -2.36 19.48 -1.99
N PHE A 41 -2.05 18.18 -1.96
CA PHE A 41 -1.37 17.54 -0.84
C PHE A 41 0.06 18.06 -0.65
N PRO A 42 0.66 17.93 0.56
CA PRO A 42 2.09 18.09 0.74
C PRO A 42 2.88 17.31 -0.31
N ASP A 43 3.95 17.90 -0.83
CA ASP A 43 4.79 17.33 -1.88
C ASP A 43 6.23 17.88 -1.83
N ASP A 44 7.09 17.39 -2.72
CA ASP A 44 8.50 17.79 -2.86
C ASP A 44 8.75 19.32 -2.82
N THR A 45 7.84 20.07 -3.44
CA THR A 45 7.90 21.52 -3.64
C THR A 45 6.86 22.27 -2.81
N PHE A 46 6.11 21.57 -1.95
CA PHE A 46 5.06 22.18 -1.12
C PHE A 46 5.00 21.55 0.27
N SER A 47 5.37 22.31 1.30
CA SER A 47 5.43 21.86 2.69
C SER A 47 4.07 21.53 3.34
N GLY A 48 2.96 21.78 2.62
CA GLY A 48 1.61 21.70 3.16
C GLY A 48 1.14 22.95 3.90
N LEU A 49 1.98 23.96 4.12
CA LEU A 49 1.60 25.18 4.84
C LEU A 49 1.02 26.24 3.90
N VAL A 50 -0.11 26.82 4.28
CA VAL A 50 -0.79 27.91 3.56
C VAL A 50 -1.11 29.03 4.55
N SER A 51 -0.80 30.28 4.20
CA SER A 51 -1.15 31.44 5.02
C SER A 51 -2.25 32.26 4.34
N ILE A 52 -3.24 32.71 5.11
CA ILE A 52 -4.27 33.65 4.66
C ILE A 52 -4.13 34.91 5.51
N HIS A 53 -4.08 36.05 4.83
CA HIS A 53 -3.86 37.36 5.45
C HIS A 53 -5.11 38.20 5.33
N VAL A 54 -5.40 38.98 6.38
CA VAL A 54 -6.36 40.08 6.34
C VAL A 54 -5.61 41.37 6.65
N SER A 55 -5.72 42.36 5.76
CA SER A 55 -5.06 43.66 5.93
C SER A 55 -6.07 44.79 5.89
N LEU A 56 -5.99 45.67 6.88
CA LEU A 56 -6.64 46.98 6.85
C LEU A 56 -5.75 47.92 6.03
N LEU A 57 -6.32 48.53 5.00
CA LEU A 57 -5.59 49.40 4.08
C LEU A 57 -6.10 50.84 4.19
N GLU A 58 -5.18 51.78 4.37
CA GLU A 58 -5.45 53.21 4.33
C GLU A 58 -5.30 53.76 2.91
N THR A 59 -6.21 54.66 2.52
CA THR A 59 -6.15 55.38 1.24
C THR A 59 -5.84 56.84 1.53
N LEU A 60 -4.66 57.31 1.11
CA LEU A 60 -4.19 58.68 1.40
C LEU A 60 -4.71 59.71 0.39
N ALA A 61 -4.56 59.43 -0.91
CA ALA A 61 -5.08 60.27 -1.99
C ALA A 61 -5.31 59.43 -3.26
N GLU A 62 -6.08 59.97 -4.20
CA GLU A 62 -6.32 59.34 -5.50
C GLU A 62 -5.00 59.18 -6.29
N GLY A 63 -4.77 58.00 -6.87
CA GLY A 63 -3.52 57.67 -7.57
C GLY A 63 -2.38 57.18 -6.69
N ILE A 64 -2.49 57.26 -5.35
CA ILE A 64 -1.49 56.70 -4.41
C ILE A 64 -1.89 55.26 -4.04
N PRO A 65 -0.97 54.27 -4.11
CA PRO A 65 -1.23 52.92 -3.65
C PRO A 65 -1.68 52.89 -2.18
N ARG A 66 -2.64 52.01 -1.87
CA ARG A 66 -3.13 51.86 -0.49
C ARG A 66 -2.02 51.30 0.40
N THR A 67 -1.91 51.85 1.61
CA THR A 67 -0.87 51.44 2.58
C THR A 67 -1.47 50.50 3.61
N PRO A 68 -0.88 49.33 3.89
CA PRO A 68 -1.35 48.46 4.96
C PRO A 68 -1.05 49.08 6.33
N VAL A 69 -2.09 49.30 7.12
CA VAL A 69 -1.99 49.86 8.48
C VAL A 69 -2.08 48.78 9.57
N PHE A 70 -2.70 47.65 9.26
CA PHE A 70 -2.77 46.48 10.14
C PHE A 70 -2.86 45.22 9.29
N THR A 71 -2.22 44.13 9.73
CA THR A 71 -2.33 42.81 9.11
C THR A 71 -2.41 41.75 10.19
N ASP A 72 -3.34 40.81 10.02
CA ASP A 72 -3.41 39.58 10.80
C ASP A 72 -3.32 38.35 9.87
N THR A 73 -2.85 37.23 10.38
CA THR A 73 -2.54 36.03 9.59
C THR A 73 -2.96 34.76 10.30
N VAL A 74 -3.65 33.89 9.57
CA VAL A 74 -3.89 32.50 9.96
C VAL A 74 -3.08 31.56 9.08
N VAL A 75 -2.58 30.48 9.66
CA VAL A 75 -1.80 29.46 8.96
C VAL A 75 -2.52 28.12 9.04
N PHE A 76 -2.77 27.53 7.87
CA PHE A 76 -3.31 26.20 7.71
C PHE A 76 -2.20 25.21 7.34
N ARG A 77 -2.35 23.97 7.80
CA ARG A 77 -1.62 22.83 7.26
C ARG A 77 -2.61 21.95 6.50
N VAL A 78 -2.33 21.71 5.22
CA VAL A 78 -3.06 20.71 4.43
C VAL A 78 -2.78 19.34 5.05
N ALA A 79 -3.84 18.60 5.34
CA ALA A 79 -3.74 17.26 5.91
C ALA A 79 -2.99 16.32 4.94
N PRO A 80 -2.11 15.44 5.44
CA PRO A 80 -1.41 14.48 4.60
C PRO A 80 -2.36 13.38 4.11
N TRP A 81 -1.89 12.63 3.14
CA TRP A 81 -2.42 11.30 2.82
C TRP A 81 -1.78 10.25 3.72
N ILE A 82 -2.58 9.34 4.27
CA ILE A 82 -2.17 8.36 5.29
C ILE A 82 -2.66 6.97 4.90
N MET A 83 -1.76 5.99 4.84
CA MET A 83 -2.04 4.57 4.60
C MET A 83 -2.56 3.84 5.83
N THR A 84 -3.21 2.70 5.64
CA THR A 84 -3.72 1.84 6.71
C THR A 84 -3.03 0.48 6.75
N PRO A 85 -2.39 0.07 7.86
CA PRO A 85 -1.77 -1.25 7.94
C PRO A 85 -2.82 -2.36 8.06
N ASN A 86 -2.41 -3.58 7.69
CA ASN A 86 -3.21 -4.82 7.80
C ASN A 86 -3.70 -5.17 9.22
N THR A 87 -3.24 -4.42 10.24
CA THR A 87 -3.65 -4.56 11.64
C THR A 87 -4.87 -3.73 12.02
N LEU A 88 -5.31 -2.81 11.15
CA LEU A 88 -6.56 -2.10 11.33
C LEU A 88 -7.77 -2.97 10.94
N ALA A 89 -8.94 -2.62 11.45
CA ALA A 89 -10.16 -3.35 11.14
C ALA A 89 -10.50 -3.18 9.64
N PRO A 90 -10.69 -4.28 8.89
CA PRO A 90 -11.11 -4.22 7.50
C PRO A 90 -12.55 -3.69 7.39
N VAL A 91 -12.86 -3.05 6.25
CA VAL A 91 -14.22 -2.56 5.95
C VAL A 91 -14.73 -3.20 4.66
N ASN A 92 -14.04 -2.92 3.56
CA ASN A 92 -14.38 -3.40 2.22
C ASN A 92 -13.21 -4.18 1.64
N VAL A 93 -13.51 -5.23 0.88
CA VAL A 93 -12.53 -6.03 0.13
C VAL A 93 -12.82 -5.88 -1.34
N PHE A 94 -11.83 -5.45 -2.11
CA PHE A 94 -11.94 -5.22 -3.55
C PHE A 94 -11.24 -6.35 -4.31
N VAL A 95 -11.93 -6.98 -5.25
CA VAL A 95 -11.33 -8.01 -6.12
C VAL A 95 -11.85 -7.91 -7.56
N CYS A 96 -11.02 -8.31 -8.51
CA CYS A 96 -11.41 -8.40 -9.92
C CYS A 96 -12.16 -9.70 -10.22
N SER A 97 -13.29 -9.57 -10.92
CA SER A 97 -13.96 -10.71 -11.55
C SER A 97 -13.44 -10.88 -12.98
N VAL A 98 -12.80 -12.01 -13.27
CA VAL A 98 -12.28 -12.36 -14.60
C VAL A 98 -12.80 -13.72 -15.05
N LYS A 99 -12.56 -14.10 -16.30
CA LYS A 99 -13.21 -15.26 -16.94
C LYS A 99 -12.94 -16.61 -16.24
N ASP A 100 -11.77 -16.75 -15.61
CA ASP A 100 -11.22 -18.02 -15.13
C ASP A 100 -11.11 -18.12 -13.59
N ASN A 101 -11.62 -17.15 -12.82
CA ASN A 101 -11.41 -17.09 -11.37
C ASN A 101 -12.67 -17.33 -10.50
N TYR A 102 -13.70 -18.00 -11.02
CA TYR A 102 -14.95 -18.26 -10.28
C TYR A 102 -14.75 -18.94 -8.91
N LEU A 103 -13.89 -19.96 -8.83
CA LEU A 103 -13.60 -20.65 -7.56
C LEU A 103 -12.96 -19.70 -6.54
N PHE A 104 -12.02 -18.87 -6.98
CA PHE A 104 -11.41 -17.83 -6.15
C PHE A 104 -12.47 -16.85 -5.61
N ILE A 105 -13.35 -16.31 -6.47
CA ILE A 105 -14.41 -15.38 -6.03
C ILE A 105 -15.32 -16.06 -5.00
N LYS A 106 -15.67 -17.33 -5.20
CA LYS A 106 -16.51 -18.09 -4.26
C LYS A 106 -15.83 -18.25 -2.90
N GLU A 107 -14.55 -18.58 -2.87
CA GLU A 107 -13.79 -18.75 -1.62
C GLU A 107 -13.57 -17.41 -0.90
N ILE A 108 -13.21 -16.35 -1.64
CA ILE A 108 -13.09 -15.00 -1.09
C ILE A 108 -14.42 -14.50 -0.52
N LYS A 109 -15.54 -14.76 -1.20
CA LYS A 109 -16.86 -14.39 -0.68
C LYS A 109 -17.14 -15.06 0.67
N ASN A 110 -16.74 -16.32 0.85
CA ASN A 110 -16.90 -17.01 2.14
C ASN A 110 -16.01 -16.38 3.22
N LEU A 111 -14.76 -16.07 2.90
CA LEU A 111 -13.82 -15.39 3.82
C LEU A 111 -14.36 -14.02 4.26
N VAL A 112 -14.79 -13.21 3.30
CA VAL A 112 -15.33 -11.86 3.53
C VAL A 112 -16.60 -11.89 4.37
N ASN A 113 -17.51 -12.83 4.09
CA ASN A 113 -18.71 -13.05 4.90
C ASN A 113 -18.36 -13.47 6.34
N LYS A 114 -17.37 -14.35 6.51
CA LYS A 114 -16.91 -14.81 7.83
C LYS A 114 -16.33 -13.65 8.65
N ALA A 115 -15.60 -12.74 8.00
CA ALA A 115 -15.02 -11.54 8.61
C ALA A 115 -16.03 -10.40 8.81
N GLY A 116 -17.27 -10.51 8.32
CA GLY A 116 -18.28 -9.45 8.42
C GLY A 116 -17.97 -8.21 7.58
N CYS A 117 -17.17 -8.34 6.52
CA CYS A 117 -16.79 -7.26 5.62
C CYS A 117 -17.67 -7.22 4.37
N GLU A 118 -17.61 -6.14 3.59
CA GLU A 118 -18.28 -6.06 2.29
C GLU A 118 -17.35 -6.43 1.13
N LEU A 119 -17.83 -7.25 0.19
CA LEU A 119 -17.08 -7.59 -1.04
C LEU A 119 -17.50 -6.66 -2.19
N LYS A 120 -16.53 -5.95 -2.78
CA LYS A 120 -16.69 -5.13 -3.99
C LYS A 120 -16.00 -5.82 -5.17
N LEU A 121 -16.77 -6.09 -6.23
CA LEU A 121 -16.28 -6.76 -7.43
C LEU A 121 -16.05 -5.76 -8.55
N CYS A 122 -14.84 -5.73 -9.11
CA CYS A 122 -14.52 -5.01 -10.33
C CYS A 122 -14.64 -5.94 -11.53
N PHE A 123 -15.59 -5.70 -12.42
CA PHE A 123 -15.91 -6.58 -13.54
C PHE A 123 -15.18 -6.22 -14.84
N GLY A 124 -15.32 -7.07 -15.86
CA GLY A 124 -14.68 -6.98 -17.17
C GLY A 124 -14.83 -5.64 -17.90
N TYR A 125 -15.91 -4.90 -17.67
CA TYR A 125 -16.14 -3.59 -18.30
C TYR A 125 -15.23 -2.48 -17.72
N ILE A 126 -14.68 -2.66 -16.52
CA ILE A 126 -13.65 -1.79 -15.92
C ILE A 126 -12.27 -2.43 -15.98
N ASN A 127 -12.12 -3.68 -15.55
CA ASN A 127 -10.81 -4.29 -15.38
C ASN A 127 -10.15 -4.72 -16.70
N ARG A 128 -10.92 -4.83 -17.80
CA ARG A 128 -10.42 -5.20 -19.14
C ARG A 128 -9.58 -6.50 -19.16
N GLY A 129 -9.85 -7.43 -18.24
CA GLY A 129 -9.12 -8.70 -18.09
C GLY A 129 -7.93 -8.66 -17.13
N ASP A 130 -7.57 -7.46 -16.65
CA ASP A 130 -6.62 -7.30 -15.56
C ASP A 130 -7.23 -7.81 -14.24
N ARG A 131 -6.39 -8.47 -13.45
CA ARG A 131 -6.76 -9.13 -12.19
C ARG A 131 -6.06 -8.53 -10.98
N TRP A 132 -5.12 -7.62 -11.19
CA TRP A 132 -4.21 -7.13 -10.16
C TRP A 132 -4.76 -5.86 -9.50
N MET A 133 -5.87 -6.00 -8.76
CA MET A 133 -6.47 -4.87 -8.03
C MET A 133 -5.47 -4.19 -7.07
N GLN A 134 -4.57 -4.97 -6.47
CA GLN A 134 -3.56 -4.48 -5.54
C GLN A 134 -2.48 -3.62 -6.19
N ASP A 135 -2.24 -3.77 -7.50
CA ASP A 135 -1.16 -3.07 -8.19
C ASP A 135 -1.54 -1.66 -8.60
N GLU A 136 -2.81 -1.41 -8.90
CA GLU A 136 -3.30 -0.14 -9.46
C GLU A 136 -3.62 0.90 -8.37
N ILE A 137 -4.10 0.47 -7.20
CA ILE A 137 -4.64 1.38 -6.19
C ILE A 137 -4.18 1.06 -4.78
N GLU A 138 -3.98 2.11 -3.99
CA GLU A 138 -3.69 2.03 -2.56
C GLU A 138 -4.72 2.86 -1.78
N PHE A 139 -5.35 2.24 -0.78
CA PHE A 139 -6.37 2.92 0.03
C PHE A 139 -5.73 3.65 1.20
N GLY A 140 -5.82 4.97 1.19
CA GLY A 140 -5.48 5.80 2.34
C GLY A 140 -6.66 6.63 2.82
N TYR A 141 -6.37 7.57 3.71
CA TYR A 141 -7.33 8.56 4.19
C TYR A 141 -6.67 9.90 4.41
N THR A 142 -7.49 10.94 4.52
CA THR A 142 -7.09 12.23 5.06
C THR A 142 -8.00 12.60 6.22
N HIS A 143 -7.47 13.39 7.16
CA HIS A 143 -8.12 13.66 8.44
C HIS A 143 -7.95 15.11 8.88
N ALA A 144 -9.06 15.73 9.25
CA ALA A 144 -9.15 17.00 9.94
C ALA A 144 -10.12 16.88 11.13
N PRO A 145 -10.05 17.75 12.15
CA PRO A 145 -10.94 17.67 13.31
C PRO A 145 -12.44 17.68 12.98
N HIS A 146 -12.83 18.29 11.86
CA HIS A 146 -14.22 18.41 11.44
C HIS A 146 -14.67 17.36 10.40
N LYS A 147 -13.74 16.62 9.77
CA LYS A 147 -14.05 15.67 8.70
C LYS A 147 -12.88 14.70 8.46
N SER A 148 -13.21 13.43 8.22
CA SER A 148 -12.29 12.40 7.76
C SER A 148 -12.95 11.62 6.63
N PHE A 149 -12.18 11.25 5.61
CA PHE A 149 -12.68 10.41 4.51
C PHE A 149 -11.52 9.65 3.82
N PRO A 150 -11.81 8.48 3.23
CA PRO A 150 -10.84 7.73 2.44
C PRO A 150 -10.43 8.48 1.17
N VAL A 151 -9.18 8.28 0.75
CA VAL A 151 -8.60 8.85 -0.47
C VAL A 151 -7.78 7.75 -1.15
N VAL A 152 -8.17 7.37 -2.37
CA VAL A 152 -7.39 6.40 -3.16
C VAL A 152 -6.16 7.10 -3.76
N LEU A 153 -4.99 6.51 -3.55
CA LEU A 153 -3.80 6.80 -4.34
C LEU A 153 -3.79 5.87 -5.55
N ASP A 154 -3.65 6.45 -6.73
CA ASP A 154 -3.68 5.78 -8.03
C ASP A 154 -2.25 5.65 -8.59
N SER A 155 -1.87 4.43 -8.96
CA SER A 155 -0.52 4.08 -9.43
C SER A 155 -0.29 4.60 -10.85
N PRO A 156 0.91 5.11 -11.17
CA PRO A 156 1.22 5.51 -12.54
C PRO A 156 1.35 4.31 -13.49
N GLN A 157 1.24 3.05 -13.03
CA GLN A 157 1.34 1.88 -13.89
C GLN A 157 0.28 1.86 -15.00
N ASN A 158 -0.91 2.40 -14.75
CA ASN A 158 -1.98 2.60 -15.74
C ASN A 158 -2.27 1.31 -16.53
N GLY A 159 -2.57 0.21 -15.83
CA GLY A 159 -2.83 -1.11 -16.40
C GLY A 159 -4.21 -1.26 -17.02
N GLY A 160 -4.75 -2.48 -17.02
CA GLY A 160 -6.14 -2.69 -17.46
C GLY A 160 -7.15 -2.01 -16.53
N LEU A 161 -6.74 -1.74 -15.29
CA LEU A 161 -7.49 -1.10 -14.22
C LEU A 161 -7.38 0.44 -14.14
N GLU A 162 -6.68 1.12 -15.07
CA GLU A 162 -6.46 2.59 -15.04
C GLU A 162 -7.74 3.44 -14.80
N GLN A 163 -8.91 2.92 -15.20
CA GLN A 163 -10.18 3.64 -15.07
C GLN A 163 -10.91 3.33 -13.75
N CYS A 164 -10.51 2.30 -13.01
CA CYS A 164 -11.14 1.87 -11.77
C CYS A 164 -11.14 2.97 -10.70
N PRO A 165 -10.00 3.61 -10.37
CA PRO A 165 -9.98 4.64 -9.34
C PRO A 165 -10.95 5.80 -9.62
N ILE A 166 -11.03 6.24 -10.88
CA ILE A 166 -11.85 7.40 -11.26
C ILE A 166 -13.33 7.02 -11.44
N LYS A 167 -13.63 5.86 -12.03
CA LYS A 167 -15.02 5.50 -12.37
C LYS A 167 -15.77 4.76 -11.28
N GLU A 168 -15.07 4.02 -10.43
CA GLU A 168 -15.68 3.16 -9.41
C GLU A 168 -15.45 3.68 -7.98
N LEU A 169 -14.39 4.45 -7.72
CA LEU A 169 -14.01 4.87 -6.36
C LEU A 169 -14.20 6.37 -6.09
N LEU A 170 -13.81 7.25 -7.01
CA LEU A 170 -13.97 8.70 -6.83
C LEU A 170 -15.47 9.07 -6.69
N GLY A 171 -15.84 9.66 -5.55
CA GLY A 171 -17.23 9.97 -5.27
C GLY A 171 -17.44 10.78 -3.99
N PRO A 172 -18.70 10.93 -3.55
CA PRO A 172 -19.02 11.60 -2.30
C PRO A 172 -18.28 10.96 -1.12
N ASP A 173 -17.55 11.76 -0.35
CA ASP A 173 -16.70 11.30 0.77
C ASP A 173 -15.67 10.21 0.38
N PHE A 174 -15.21 10.20 -0.87
CA PHE A 174 -14.14 9.32 -1.33
C PHE A 174 -13.21 10.07 -2.30
N GLY A 175 -12.04 10.48 -1.80
CA GLY A 175 -11.09 11.28 -2.55
C GLY A 175 -10.21 10.47 -3.50
N TYR A 176 -9.49 11.18 -4.37
CA TYR A 176 -8.57 10.61 -5.36
C TYR A 176 -7.29 11.44 -5.42
N VAL A 177 -6.15 10.78 -5.60
CA VAL A 177 -4.86 11.41 -5.87
C VAL A 177 -3.99 10.49 -6.74
N SER A 178 -3.23 11.05 -7.68
CA SER A 178 -2.26 10.31 -8.50
C SER A 178 -0.93 11.07 -8.61
N ARG A 179 0.14 10.38 -9.00
CA ARG A 179 1.47 10.96 -9.23
C ARG A 179 2.07 10.41 -10.51
N GLU A 180 1.93 11.18 -11.58
CA GLU A 180 2.40 10.80 -12.91
C GLU A 180 3.82 11.29 -13.19
N PRO A 181 4.79 10.41 -13.53
CA PRO A 181 6.13 10.82 -13.91
C PRO A 181 6.14 11.45 -15.31
N LEU A 182 6.81 12.60 -15.46
CA LEU A 182 6.90 13.30 -16.75
C LEU A 182 7.96 12.72 -17.70
N PHE A 183 9.11 12.30 -17.15
CA PHE A 183 10.30 11.91 -17.92
C PHE A 183 10.94 10.60 -17.45
N GLU A 184 10.49 10.05 -16.32
CA GLU A 184 11.01 8.82 -15.75
C GLU A 184 10.21 7.63 -16.26
N ALA A 185 10.89 6.52 -16.58
CA ALA A 185 10.21 5.32 -17.02
C ALA A 185 9.55 4.62 -15.83
N ILE A 186 8.27 4.28 -15.99
CA ILE A 186 7.52 3.49 -15.03
C ILE A 186 8.02 2.05 -15.07
N THR A 187 8.19 1.44 -13.89
CA THR A 187 8.62 0.05 -13.74
C THR A 187 7.62 -0.75 -12.92
N SER A 188 7.81 -2.06 -12.82
CA SER A 188 7.01 -2.89 -11.92
C SER A 188 7.12 -2.49 -10.45
N LEU A 189 8.11 -1.66 -10.04
CA LEU A 189 8.21 -1.17 -8.67
C LEU A 189 7.28 0.03 -8.38
N ASP A 190 6.60 0.56 -9.39
CA ASP A 190 5.58 1.60 -9.22
C ASP A 190 4.18 1.04 -8.93
N SER A 191 3.97 -0.27 -9.07
CA SER A 191 2.77 -0.97 -8.62
C SER A 191 2.62 -0.90 -7.10
N PHE A 192 1.40 -0.88 -6.59
CA PHE A 192 1.17 -0.77 -5.16
C PHE A 192 1.19 -2.07 -4.35
N GLY A 193 1.37 -3.23 -4.98
CA GLY A 193 1.98 -4.38 -4.28
C GLY A 193 3.38 -4.07 -3.72
N ASN A 194 4.06 -3.05 -4.27
CA ASN A 194 5.34 -2.53 -3.78
C ASN A 194 5.21 -1.38 -2.76
N LEU A 195 3.99 -1.07 -2.28
CA LEU A 195 3.71 0.01 -1.34
C LEU A 195 2.90 -0.53 -0.16
N GLU A 196 3.57 -0.73 0.98
CA GLU A 196 2.95 -1.30 2.18
C GLU A 196 3.13 -0.37 3.38
N VAL A 197 2.52 -0.68 4.52
CA VAL A 197 2.74 0.08 5.75
C VAL A 197 2.77 -0.84 6.98
N SER A 198 3.76 -0.60 7.84
CA SER A 198 3.89 -1.31 9.11
C SER A 198 2.82 -0.88 10.12
N PRO A 199 2.50 -1.72 11.12
CA PRO A 199 1.73 -1.31 12.28
C PRO A 199 2.43 -0.20 13.09
N PRO A 200 1.74 0.44 14.04
CA PRO A 200 2.37 1.40 14.95
C PRO A 200 3.56 0.79 15.72
N VAL A 201 4.68 1.51 15.76
CA VAL A 201 5.91 1.05 16.41
C VAL A 201 6.61 2.17 17.19
N THR A 202 7.49 1.79 18.10
CA THR A 202 8.41 2.71 18.79
C THR A 202 9.83 2.25 18.58
N VAL A 203 10.69 3.14 18.09
CA VAL A 203 12.06 2.81 17.71
C VAL A 203 13.01 3.76 18.41
N ALA A 204 13.86 3.23 19.28
CA ALA A 204 14.84 4.00 20.05
C ALA A 204 14.23 5.25 20.74
N GLY A 205 13.02 5.12 21.29
CA GLY A 205 12.30 6.20 21.98
C GLY A 205 11.49 7.14 21.07
N LYS A 206 11.55 6.96 19.75
CA LYS A 206 10.69 7.68 18.80
C LYS A 206 9.46 6.87 18.46
N GLU A 207 8.29 7.46 18.68
CA GLU A 207 7.00 6.86 18.32
C GLU A 207 6.66 7.10 16.85
N TYR A 208 6.15 6.06 16.21
CA TYR A 208 5.54 6.08 14.89
C TYR A 208 4.10 5.57 15.04
N PRO A 209 3.17 6.41 15.54
CA PRO A 209 1.83 5.98 15.94
C PRO A 209 0.93 5.58 14.76
N LEU A 210 1.32 5.96 13.53
CA LEU A 210 0.65 5.58 12.29
C LEU A 210 1.44 4.52 11.50
N GLY A 211 2.47 3.95 12.13
CA GLY A 211 3.43 3.07 11.46
C GLY A 211 4.37 3.82 10.52
N ARG A 212 5.05 3.04 9.68
CA ARG A 212 5.99 3.51 8.66
C ARG A 212 5.73 2.81 7.34
N ILE A 213 5.66 3.59 6.27
CA ILE A 213 5.50 3.10 4.89
C ILE A 213 6.74 2.28 4.50
N LEU A 214 6.52 1.20 3.77
CA LEU A 214 7.53 0.29 3.24
C LEU A 214 7.44 0.33 1.72
N ILE A 215 8.55 0.66 1.06
CA ILE A 215 8.63 0.68 -0.41
C ILE A 215 9.81 -0.14 -0.88
N GLY A 216 9.62 -1.00 -1.88
CA GLY A 216 10.70 -1.79 -2.43
C GLY A 216 11.56 -1.00 -3.42
N SER A 217 12.86 -1.28 -3.38
CA SER A 217 13.92 -0.58 -4.09
C SER A 217 15.04 -1.56 -4.48
N SER A 218 16.09 -1.01 -5.08
CA SER A 218 17.34 -1.71 -5.42
C SER A 218 18.49 -1.24 -4.52
N PHE A 219 19.58 -2.01 -4.45
CA PHE A 219 20.76 -1.56 -3.71
C PHE A 219 21.28 -0.21 -4.23
N PRO A 220 21.78 0.69 -3.35
CA PRO A 220 22.37 1.97 -3.76
C PRO A 220 23.47 1.84 -4.82
N THR A 221 24.23 0.75 -4.78
CA THR A 221 25.35 0.46 -5.69
C THR A 221 24.94 -0.25 -6.99
N SER A 222 23.66 -0.56 -7.17
CA SER A 222 23.13 -1.21 -8.36
C SER A 222 22.30 -0.24 -9.19
N ALA A 223 22.44 -0.29 -10.51
CA ALA A 223 21.53 0.35 -11.46
C ALA A 223 20.21 -0.46 -11.59
N GLY A 224 19.63 -0.85 -10.45
CA GLY A 224 18.42 -1.66 -10.37
C GLY A 224 17.15 -0.81 -10.50
N ARG A 225 15.99 -1.48 -10.56
CA ARG A 225 14.70 -0.78 -10.60
C ARG A 225 14.45 -0.05 -9.28
N ARG A 226 13.67 1.04 -9.34
CA ARG A 226 13.15 1.76 -8.17
C ARG A 226 11.78 2.33 -8.52
N MET A 227 10.95 2.52 -7.50
CA MET A 227 9.76 3.36 -7.62
C MET A 227 10.16 4.75 -8.08
N THR A 228 9.39 5.32 -9.00
CA THR A 228 9.64 6.63 -9.58
C THR A 228 9.76 7.70 -8.50
N ARG A 229 10.61 8.69 -8.76
CA ARG A 229 10.91 9.76 -7.80
C ARG A 229 9.66 10.54 -7.43
N VAL A 230 8.75 10.78 -8.37
CA VAL A 230 7.53 11.56 -8.12
C VAL A 230 6.61 10.90 -7.09
N VAL A 231 6.52 9.57 -7.11
CA VAL A 231 5.74 8.81 -6.10
C VAL A 231 6.50 8.80 -4.77
N ARG A 232 7.81 8.53 -4.78
CA ARG A 232 8.62 8.53 -3.55
C ARG A 232 8.59 9.88 -2.86
N ASP A 233 8.84 10.97 -3.58
CA ASP A 233 8.88 12.32 -3.02
C ASP A 233 7.50 12.71 -2.44
N PHE A 234 6.40 12.31 -3.09
CA PHE A 234 5.05 12.45 -2.53
C PHE A 234 4.90 11.71 -1.19
N LEU A 235 5.28 10.44 -1.10
CA LEU A 235 5.17 9.65 0.13
C LEU A 235 6.03 10.23 1.26
N TYR A 236 7.27 10.67 0.97
CA TYR A 236 8.13 11.32 1.94
C TYR A 236 7.55 12.66 2.43
N ALA A 237 6.91 13.43 1.54
CA ALA A 237 6.31 14.72 1.89
C ALA A 237 5.09 14.62 2.82
N GLN A 238 4.48 13.43 2.97
CA GLN A 238 3.38 13.22 3.92
C GLN A 238 3.87 13.22 5.38
N GLN A 239 5.17 12.93 5.61
CA GLN A 239 5.92 12.97 6.88
C GLN A 239 5.47 11.99 7.98
N VAL A 240 4.16 11.79 8.15
CA VAL A 240 3.58 11.12 9.32
C VAL A 240 3.76 9.60 9.35
N GLN A 241 4.11 8.99 8.22
CA GLN A 241 4.46 7.58 8.10
C GLN A 241 5.86 7.35 7.49
N ALA A 242 6.77 8.31 7.72
CA ALA A 242 8.21 8.28 7.40
C ALA A 242 8.73 6.99 6.70
N PRO A 243 8.72 6.95 5.35
CA PRO A 243 8.98 5.73 4.58
C PRO A 243 10.32 5.03 4.89
N ILE A 244 10.39 3.73 4.60
CA ILE A 244 11.57 2.87 4.65
C ILE A 244 11.72 2.20 3.26
N GLU A 245 12.89 2.35 2.65
CA GLU A 245 13.22 1.61 1.43
C GLU A 245 13.75 0.21 1.76
N LEU A 246 13.08 -0.81 1.23
CA LEU A 246 13.44 -2.22 1.31
C LEU A 246 14.12 -2.69 0.02
N TYR A 247 14.81 -3.82 0.07
CA TYR A 247 15.38 -4.46 -1.11
C TYR A 247 14.39 -5.47 -1.70
N SER A 248 13.68 -5.09 -2.76
CA SER A 248 12.73 -5.95 -3.47
C SER A 248 13.18 -6.27 -4.90
N ASP A 249 14.14 -5.53 -5.46
CA ASP A 249 14.56 -5.69 -6.86
C ASP A 249 15.15 -7.08 -7.16
N TRP A 250 15.44 -7.93 -6.17
CA TRP A 250 15.81 -9.34 -6.42
C TRP A 250 14.65 -10.21 -6.95
N LEU A 251 13.40 -9.79 -6.78
CA LEU A 251 12.20 -10.46 -7.31
C LEU A 251 11.93 -10.07 -8.77
N SER A 252 11.33 -10.97 -9.54
CA SER A 252 11.02 -10.74 -10.96
C SER A 252 9.95 -9.64 -11.10
N VAL A 253 8.89 -9.69 -10.28
CA VAL A 253 7.91 -8.61 -10.16
C VAL A 253 8.54 -7.45 -9.37
N GLY A 254 9.04 -7.71 -8.17
CA GLY A 254 9.84 -6.72 -7.44
C GLY A 254 9.08 -6.02 -6.33
N HIS A 255 8.10 -6.68 -5.73
CA HIS A 255 7.20 -6.08 -4.74
C HIS A 255 7.59 -6.49 -3.31
N VAL A 256 7.16 -5.71 -2.32
CA VAL A 256 7.46 -6.01 -0.91
C VAL A 256 6.47 -7.01 -0.31
N ASP A 257 5.22 -6.99 -0.75
CA ASP A 257 4.19 -7.94 -0.34
C ASP A 257 4.56 -9.40 -0.66
N GLU A 258 5.42 -9.62 -1.66
CA GLU A 258 5.98 -10.92 -2.05
C GLU A 258 6.90 -11.54 -0.98
N PHE A 259 7.33 -10.82 0.05
CA PHE A 259 8.20 -11.42 1.06
C PHE A 259 7.94 -10.99 2.50
N VAL A 260 7.11 -9.97 2.71
CA VAL A 260 6.74 -9.52 4.05
C VAL A 260 5.28 -9.10 4.13
N THR A 261 4.63 -9.43 5.25
CA THR A 261 3.32 -8.87 5.62
C THR A 261 3.19 -8.78 7.15
N PHE A 262 2.12 -8.18 7.66
CA PHE A 262 1.85 -8.05 9.09
C PHE A 262 0.45 -8.53 9.43
N VAL A 263 0.33 -9.39 10.43
CA VAL A 263 -0.96 -9.88 10.93
C VAL A 263 -1.22 -9.35 12.34
N PRO A 264 -2.47 -9.04 12.71
CA PRO A 264 -2.80 -8.62 14.07
C PRO A 264 -2.73 -9.81 15.05
N THR A 265 -2.33 -9.51 16.29
CA THR A 265 -2.33 -10.46 17.41
C THR A 265 -3.03 -9.85 18.61
N SER A 266 -3.41 -10.70 19.58
CA SER A 266 -4.07 -10.26 20.83
C SER A 266 -3.08 -9.98 21.97
N ASP A 267 -1.78 -10.19 21.75
CA ASP A 267 -0.76 -9.95 22.75
C ASP A 267 -0.36 -8.47 22.84
N THR A 268 0.61 -8.17 23.71
CA THR A 268 1.03 -6.79 24.00
C THR A 268 1.56 -6.05 22.77
N LYS A 269 2.24 -6.74 21.84
CA LYS A 269 2.77 -6.17 20.60
C LYS A 269 1.68 -5.89 19.58
N ARG A 270 0.55 -6.62 19.65
CA ARG A 270 -0.63 -6.50 18.77
C ARG A 270 -0.41 -6.87 17.31
N PHE A 271 0.79 -7.28 16.92
CA PHE A 271 1.05 -7.82 15.60
C PHE A 271 2.20 -8.84 15.56
N ARG A 272 2.30 -9.55 14.44
CA ARG A 272 3.50 -10.29 14.01
C ARG A 272 3.86 -9.92 12.59
N MET A 273 5.15 -9.80 12.33
CA MET A 273 5.69 -9.71 10.98
C MET A 273 5.87 -11.11 10.42
N LEU A 274 5.25 -11.39 9.29
CA LEU A 274 5.40 -12.66 8.59
C LEU A 274 6.40 -12.46 7.45
N MET A 275 7.39 -13.34 7.34
CA MET A 275 8.37 -13.29 6.25
C MET A 275 8.42 -14.60 5.49
N ALA A 276 8.51 -14.53 4.16
CA ALA A 276 8.81 -15.70 3.34
C ALA A 276 10.17 -16.30 3.75
N SER A 277 10.29 -17.62 3.82
CA SER A 277 11.49 -18.28 4.33
C SER A 277 11.81 -19.58 3.59
N PRO A 278 12.75 -19.53 2.62
CA PRO A 278 13.36 -20.73 2.04
C PRO A 278 13.93 -21.69 3.07
N VAL A 279 14.63 -21.19 4.09
CA VAL A 279 15.22 -22.05 5.13
C VAL A 279 14.15 -22.80 5.92
N ALA A 280 13.02 -22.17 6.24
CA ALA A 280 11.90 -22.86 6.89
C ALA A 280 11.33 -23.97 6.01
N CYS A 281 11.17 -23.74 4.70
CA CYS A 281 10.68 -24.77 3.78
C CYS A 281 11.65 -25.96 3.63
N TYR A 282 12.95 -25.70 3.46
CA TYR A 282 13.96 -26.77 3.40
C TYR A 282 14.03 -27.56 4.72
N ARG A 283 13.87 -26.91 5.87
CA ARG A 283 13.82 -27.58 7.18
C ARG A 283 12.63 -28.54 7.25
N LEU A 284 11.42 -28.05 6.96
CA LEU A 284 10.19 -28.83 6.93
C LEU A 284 10.32 -30.04 5.97
N PHE A 285 10.82 -29.82 4.76
CA PHE A 285 10.97 -30.89 3.77
C PHE A 285 11.99 -31.94 4.21
N ARG A 286 13.10 -31.55 4.85
CA ARG A 286 14.07 -32.50 5.43
C ARG A 286 13.47 -33.29 6.59
N GLU A 287 12.64 -32.68 7.43
CA GLU A 287 11.91 -33.38 8.50
C GLU A 287 10.97 -34.44 7.91
N LYS A 288 10.15 -34.06 6.92
CA LYS A 288 9.27 -35.02 6.22
C LYS A 288 10.03 -36.12 5.48
N GLN A 289 11.19 -35.82 4.90
CA GLN A 289 12.05 -36.85 4.33
C GLN A 289 12.52 -37.86 5.38
N LYS A 290 12.95 -37.39 6.56
CA LYS A 290 13.38 -38.26 7.68
C LYS A 290 12.24 -39.10 8.25
N GLU A 291 11.01 -38.60 8.20
CA GLU A 291 9.78 -39.34 8.55
C GLU A 291 9.38 -40.39 7.49
N GLY A 292 10.18 -40.59 6.43
CA GLY A 292 9.89 -41.55 5.35
C GLY A 292 8.96 -41.02 4.27
N GLN A 293 8.61 -39.74 4.29
CA GLN A 293 7.67 -39.10 3.35
C GLN A 293 8.36 -38.46 2.14
N GLY A 294 9.60 -38.85 1.84
CA GLY A 294 10.40 -38.27 0.75
C GLY A 294 9.76 -38.37 -0.64
N GLU A 295 8.88 -39.35 -0.85
CA GLU A 295 8.13 -39.55 -2.11
C GLU A 295 6.79 -38.80 -2.17
N ALA A 296 6.42 -38.04 -1.13
CA ALA A 296 5.24 -37.19 -1.14
C ALA A 296 5.35 -36.15 -2.27
N THR A 297 4.27 -36.02 -3.04
CA THR A 297 4.25 -35.23 -4.29
C THR A 297 3.60 -33.87 -4.11
N MET A 298 4.20 -32.84 -4.68
CA MET A 298 3.64 -31.49 -4.79
C MET A 298 2.68 -31.37 -6.00
N PHE A 299 1.88 -30.30 -6.04
CA PHE A 299 1.02 -29.90 -7.15
C PHE A 299 -0.09 -30.90 -7.51
N LYS A 300 -0.47 -31.77 -6.56
CA LYS A 300 -1.58 -32.71 -6.74
C LYS A 300 -2.88 -31.94 -6.93
N GLY A 301 -3.62 -32.22 -8.01
CA GLY A 301 -4.90 -31.58 -8.32
C GLY A 301 -4.83 -30.35 -9.24
N ARG A 302 -3.69 -30.05 -9.87
CA ARG A 302 -3.55 -28.93 -10.84
C ARG A 302 -3.69 -29.38 -12.30
N TYR A 303 -4.24 -28.46 -13.11
CA TYR A 303 -4.62 -28.55 -14.54
C TYR A 303 -3.54 -29.15 -15.48
N SER A 304 -4.05 -29.95 -16.41
CA SER A 304 -3.40 -30.49 -17.60
C SER A 304 -2.80 -29.39 -18.49
N GLY A 305 -1.49 -29.39 -18.67
CA GLY A 305 -0.84 -28.48 -19.62
C GLY A 305 0.64 -28.34 -19.32
N THR A 306 1.44 -29.24 -19.90
CA THR A 306 2.90 -29.19 -19.96
C THR A 306 3.66 -29.40 -18.62
N ASP A 307 4.11 -30.64 -18.45
CA ASP A 307 5.22 -31.07 -17.58
C ASP A 307 4.99 -31.03 -16.05
N THR A 308 3.91 -31.67 -15.58
CA THR A 308 3.81 -32.15 -14.17
C THR A 308 4.70 -33.37 -13.95
N LYS A 309 6.01 -33.24 -14.21
CA LYS A 309 7.00 -34.20 -13.70
C LYS A 309 6.73 -34.35 -12.21
N ARG A 310 6.42 -35.56 -11.75
CA ARG A 310 6.14 -35.89 -10.34
C ARG A 310 7.20 -35.25 -9.44
N VAL A 311 6.95 -34.05 -8.88
CA VAL A 311 7.87 -33.31 -8.02
C VAL A 311 7.67 -33.86 -6.62
N THR A 312 8.68 -34.53 -6.08
CA THR A 312 8.66 -35.08 -4.73
C THR A 312 9.57 -34.29 -3.82
N ILE A 313 9.40 -34.45 -2.50
CA ILE A 313 10.31 -33.88 -1.50
C ILE A 313 11.77 -34.25 -1.83
N ASN A 314 12.03 -35.53 -2.13
CA ASN A 314 13.36 -36.02 -2.50
C ASN A 314 13.95 -35.25 -3.69
N LYS A 315 13.16 -34.99 -4.74
CA LYS A 315 13.63 -34.24 -5.92
C LYS A 315 13.91 -32.76 -5.64
N VAL A 316 13.14 -32.13 -4.76
CA VAL A 316 13.39 -30.75 -4.34
C VAL A 316 14.68 -30.66 -3.53
N LEU A 317 14.84 -31.58 -2.57
CA LEU A 317 16.01 -31.59 -1.68
C LEU A 317 17.30 -32.01 -2.39
N SER A 318 17.23 -32.83 -3.45
CA SER A 318 18.39 -33.25 -4.24
C SER A 318 18.76 -32.30 -5.38
N ASN A 319 18.06 -31.16 -5.53
CA ASN A 319 18.32 -30.20 -6.59
C ASN A 319 19.28 -29.10 -6.08
N ASP A 320 20.57 -29.28 -6.33
CA ASP A 320 21.62 -28.36 -5.88
C ASP A 320 21.46 -26.95 -6.46
N ILE A 321 20.99 -26.83 -7.71
CA ILE A 321 20.76 -25.52 -8.35
C ILE A 321 19.64 -24.78 -7.60
N LEU A 322 18.52 -25.46 -7.33
CA LEU A 322 17.41 -24.87 -6.58
C LEU A 322 17.83 -24.49 -5.16
N ALA A 323 18.67 -25.30 -4.51
CA ALA A 323 19.21 -25.01 -3.18
C ALA A 323 20.10 -23.76 -3.19
N GLN A 324 21.00 -23.61 -4.17
CA GLN A 324 21.84 -22.42 -4.32
C GLN A 324 21.00 -21.16 -4.59
N GLN A 325 20.00 -21.26 -5.47
CA GLN A 325 19.06 -20.16 -5.75
C GLN A 325 18.32 -19.72 -4.48
N ASN A 326 17.83 -20.66 -3.69
CA ASN A 326 17.11 -20.36 -2.45
C ASN A 326 18.03 -19.88 -1.32
N GLN A 327 19.30 -20.28 -1.30
CA GLN A 327 20.29 -19.70 -0.40
C GLN A 327 20.55 -18.23 -0.73
N TYR A 328 20.62 -17.86 -2.02
CA TYR A 328 20.70 -16.46 -2.44
C TYR A 328 19.45 -15.69 -2.01
N VAL A 329 18.25 -16.21 -2.32
CA VAL A 329 16.98 -15.58 -1.94
C VAL A 329 16.87 -15.38 -0.44
N GLN A 330 17.25 -16.37 0.37
CA GLN A 330 17.26 -16.23 1.82
C GLN A 330 18.14 -15.06 2.27
N ARG A 331 19.33 -14.86 1.67
CA ARG A 331 20.17 -13.69 2.00
C ARG A 331 19.51 -12.36 1.64
N CYS A 332 18.75 -12.30 0.55
CA CYS A 332 17.98 -11.10 0.19
C CYS A 332 16.89 -10.82 1.23
N ILE A 333 16.21 -11.85 1.72
CA ILE A 333 15.19 -11.75 2.76
C ILE A 333 15.82 -11.37 4.11
N ASP A 334 16.94 -12.00 4.49
CA ASP A 334 17.68 -11.72 5.73
C ASP A 334 18.15 -10.26 5.77
N TRP A 335 18.61 -9.73 4.64
CA TRP A 335 18.96 -8.30 4.53
C TRP A 335 17.79 -7.39 4.88
N ASN A 336 16.59 -7.70 4.37
CA ASN A 336 15.38 -6.95 4.70
C ASN A 336 14.95 -7.17 6.15
N ARG A 337 15.09 -8.39 6.70
CA ARG A 337 14.82 -8.71 8.10
C ARG A 337 15.62 -7.79 9.00
N ASP A 338 16.91 -7.60 8.72
CA ASP A 338 17.78 -6.72 9.50
C ASP A 338 17.40 -5.24 9.38
N ILE A 339 17.04 -4.77 8.17
CA ILE A 339 16.51 -3.41 7.99
C ILE A 339 15.23 -3.22 8.81
N LEU A 340 14.26 -4.14 8.70
CA LEU A 340 12.97 -4.02 9.38
C LEU A 340 13.13 -4.10 10.90
N LYS A 341 13.97 -4.99 11.42
CA LYS A 341 14.30 -5.04 12.84
C LYS A 341 14.85 -3.71 13.35
N LYS A 342 15.78 -3.11 12.61
CA LYS A 342 16.36 -1.81 12.95
C LYS A 342 15.35 -0.67 12.86
N GLU A 343 14.66 -0.55 11.73
CA GLU A 343 13.83 0.60 11.38
C GLU A 343 12.43 0.57 12.01
N LEU A 344 11.99 -0.60 12.49
CA LEU A 344 10.71 -0.80 13.18
C LEU A 344 10.86 -1.26 14.64
N GLY A 345 12.09 -1.45 15.13
CA GLY A 345 12.34 -1.89 16.52
C GLY A 345 11.77 -3.28 16.81
N LEU A 346 11.95 -4.22 15.89
CA LEU A 346 11.45 -5.59 16.01
C LEU A 346 12.50 -6.52 16.62
N MET A 347 12.03 -7.46 17.42
CA MET A 347 12.82 -8.58 17.94
C MET A 347 12.48 -9.86 17.18
N GLU A 348 13.29 -10.91 17.30
CA GLU A 348 13.02 -12.20 16.63
C GLU A 348 11.67 -12.81 17.02
N GLU A 349 11.21 -12.58 18.26
CA GLU A 349 9.89 -13.01 18.74
C GLU A 349 8.70 -12.31 18.06
N ASP A 350 8.94 -11.16 17.42
CA ASP A 350 7.95 -10.42 16.65
C ASP A 350 7.80 -10.98 15.22
N ILE A 351 8.67 -11.91 14.81
CA ILE A 351 8.80 -12.38 13.42
C ILE A 351 8.45 -13.87 13.32
N ILE A 352 7.63 -14.21 12.34
CA ILE A 352 7.29 -15.61 12.01
C ILE A 352 7.73 -15.89 10.58
N ASP A 353 8.54 -16.93 10.43
CA ASP A 353 9.01 -17.42 9.13
C ASP A 353 7.99 -18.36 8.50
N LEU A 354 7.44 -17.97 7.34
CA LEU A 354 6.54 -18.79 6.54
C LEU A 354 7.34 -19.60 5.50
N PRO A 355 7.19 -20.93 5.45
CA PRO A 355 7.84 -21.76 4.42
C PRO A 355 7.52 -21.28 3.00
N ALA A 356 8.55 -20.85 2.26
CA ALA A 356 8.44 -20.43 0.87
C ALA A 356 9.57 -21.04 0.04
N LEU A 357 9.39 -21.20 -1.27
CA LEU A 357 10.49 -21.54 -2.19
C LEU A 357 10.40 -20.69 -3.44
N PHE A 358 11.56 -20.39 -4.00
CA PHE A 358 11.70 -19.58 -5.19
C PHE A 358 12.55 -20.30 -6.24
N LYS A 359 12.43 -19.87 -7.49
CA LYS A 359 13.34 -20.20 -8.59
C LYS A 359 13.78 -18.91 -9.26
N LEU A 360 15.02 -18.84 -9.72
CA LEU A 360 15.48 -17.69 -10.49
C LEU A 360 15.09 -17.84 -11.96
N ASP A 361 14.63 -16.74 -12.56
CA ASP A 361 14.43 -16.63 -14.00
C ASP A 361 15.77 -16.44 -14.74
N LYS A 362 15.71 -16.23 -16.07
CA LYS A 362 16.90 -16.09 -16.91
C LYS A 362 17.70 -14.81 -16.60
N GLN A 363 17.08 -13.83 -15.96
CA GLN A 363 17.66 -12.56 -15.55
C GLN A 363 18.20 -12.63 -14.12
N GLY A 364 18.12 -13.80 -13.46
CA GLY A 364 18.57 -13.99 -12.08
C GLY A 364 17.60 -13.41 -11.05
N LYS A 365 16.36 -13.09 -11.43
CA LYS A 365 15.32 -12.58 -10.54
C LYS A 365 14.44 -13.70 -10.02
N ALA A 366 14.02 -13.63 -8.77
CA ALA A 366 13.27 -14.69 -8.12
C ALA A 366 11.78 -14.67 -8.50
N MET A 367 11.22 -15.86 -8.71
CA MET A 367 9.79 -16.09 -8.84
C MET A 367 9.37 -17.21 -7.87
N PRO A 368 8.15 -17.18 -7.34
CA PRO A 368 7.65 -18.24 -6.46
C PRO A 368 7.68 -19.61 -7.16
N TYR A 369 8.19 -20.62 -6.46
CA TYR A 369 8.22 -22.01 -6.93
C TYR A 369 6.85 -22.69 -6.80
N PHE A 370 6.13 -22.35 -5.74
CA PHE A 370 4.72 -22.65 -5.49
C PHE A 370 4.03 -21.36 -4.99
N PRO A 371 2.68 -21.26 -4.98
CA PRO A 371 1.98 -20.05 -4.56
C PRO A 371 2.53 -19.49 -3.24
N ASN A 372 2.88 -18.21 -3.25
CA ASN A 372 3.56 -17.59 -2.13
C ASN A 372 2.57 -17.36 -0.99
N MET A 373 2.79 -17.96 0.17
CA MET A 373 1.80 -17.91 1.24
C MET A 373 1.78 -16.56 1.97
N VAL A 374 2.84 -15.76 1.88
CA VAL A 374 2.91 -14.44 2.54
C VAL A 374 2.02 -13.39 1.88
N THR A 375 1.70 -13.53 0.59
CA THR A 375 0.79 -12.66 -0.19
C THR A 375 -0.67 -13.02 0.13
N MET A 376 -1.08 -12.85 1.38
CA MET A 376 -2.38 -13.25 1.92
C MET A 376 -3.32 -12.07 2.12
N ILE A 377 -4.62 -12.35 2.12
CA ILE A 377 -5.66 -11.37 2.51
C ILE A 377 -5.86 -11.44 4.02
N ILE A 378 -5.78 -10.30 4.71
CA ILE A 378 -5.82 -10.23 6.17
C ILE A 378 -7.09 -9.49 6.59
N LEU A 379 -8.09 -10.23 7.09
CA LEU A 379 -9.34 -9.66 7.58
C LEU A 379 -9.44 -9.85 9.10
N ALA A 380 -8.70 -9.01 9.83
CA ALA A 380 -8.47 -9.16 11.26
C ALA A 380 -7.90 -10.55 11.58
N LYS A 381 -8.69 -11.46 12.18
CA LYS A 381 -8.26 -12.83 12.54
C LYS A 381 -8.43 -13.84 11.40
N ASP A 382 -9.16 -13.48 10.35
CA ASP A 382 -9.51 -14.37 9.25
C ASP A 382 -8.54 -14.15 8.08
N LEU A 383 -7.73 -15.17 7.77
CA LEU A 383 -6.66 -15.09 6.78
C LEU A 383 -7.04 -15.85 5.50
N GLY A 384 -6.94 -15.18 4.36
CA GLY A 384 -7.04 -15.75 3.02
C GLY A 384 -5.66 -16.07 2.48
N ILE A 385 -5.12 -17.22 2.87
CA ILE A 385 -3.75 -17.63 2.50
C ILE A 385 -3.78 -18.36 1.15
N PRO A 386 -2.90 -18.01 0.19
CA PRO A 386 -2.77 -18.74 -1.06
C PRO A 386 -2.48 -20.23 -0.82
N LYS A 387 -3.32 -21.11 -1.40
CA LYS A 387 -3.13 -22.56 -1.28
C LYS A 387 -1.79 -22.96 -1.91
N PRO A 388 -0.83 -23.53 -1.15
CA PRO A 388 0.52 -23.78 -1.65
C PRO A 388 0.63 -25.02 -2.55
N PHE A 389 -0.36 -25.94 -2.48
CA PHE A 389 -0.33 -27.23 -3.18
C PHE A 389 0.98 -28.01 -2.90
N GLY A 390 1.38 -28.03 -1.63
CA GLY A 390 2.59 -28.72 -1.15
C GLY A 390 2.50 -30.24 -1.18
N PRO A 391 3.53 -30.92 -0.65
CA PRO A 391 3.53 -32.37 -0.51
C PRO A 391 2.38 -32.86 0.36
N MET A 392 1.65 -33.86 -0.12
CA MET A 392 0.57 -34.50 0.65
C MET A 392 1.16 -35.56 1.59
N VAL A 393 1.07 -35.33 2.90
CA VAL A 393 1.54 -36.23 3.96
C VAL A 393 0.35 -36.55 4.87
N GLY A 394 0.03 -37.84 5.07
CA GLY A 394 -1.09 -38.22 5.93
C GLY A 394 -2.48 -37.76 5.44
N GLY A 395 -2.62 -37.36 4.17
CA GLY A 395 -3.87 -36.84 3.61
C GLY A 395 -3.98 -35.31 3.60
N GLU A 396 -3.02 -34.61 4.21
CA GLU A 396 -3.00 -33.14 4.32
C GLU A 396 -1.75 -32.56 3.63
N CYS A 397 -1.82 -31.29 3.22
CA CYS A 397 -0.68 -30.58 2.65
C CYS A 397 0.23 -30.15 3.80
N CYS A 398 1.48 -30.60 3.87
CA CYS A 398 2.34 -30.29 5.02
C CYS A 398 2.77 -28.81 5.15
N LEU A 399 2.47 -27.97 4.16
CA LEU A 399 2.67 -26.52 4.19
C LEU A 399 1.44 -25.76 4.72
N GLU A 400 0.25 -26.37 4.64
CA GLU A 400 -0.98 -25.87 5.27
C GLU A 400 -0.96 -26.25 6.75
#